data_AF-A8DR91-F1
#
_entry.id   AF-A8DR91-F1
#
_cell.length_a   1.000
_cell.length_b   1.000
_cell.length_c   1.000
_cell.angle_alpha   90.00
_cell.angle_beta   90.00
_cell.angle_gamma   90.00
#
_symmetry.space_group_name_H-M   'P 1'
#
loop_
_entity.id
_entity.type
_entity.pdbx_description
1 polymer ?
#
loop_
_entity_poly.entity_id
_entity_poly.type
_entity_poly.pdbx_seq_one_letter_code
_entity_poly.pdbx_strand_id
1 'polypeptide(L)'
;MSKAIYTTDNIGHYGLAFDHYTHFTSPIRRYPDVIVHRLLQHYLDNGKSENAEAFEDKCKHSSDMEYLAARAERDSIKYMQIKFMQDHQDREFNGVISGVTEWGIYVEIIENKCEGMVRIRDIKDDYYTFDERQYALVGERKRKIYQLGDEVRVMVKNTDLVKRHLDFSLIGKVN
;
A
#
# COMPACT_ATOMS: atom_id res chain seq x y z
N MET A 1 -5.54 -9.43 -5.50
CA MET A 1 -6.99 -9.30 -5.24
C MET A 1 -7.48 -8.03 -5.91
N SER A 2 -8.69 -8.04 -6.49
CA SER A 2 -9.31 -6.83 -7.04
C SER A 2 -9.67 -5.85 -5.93
N LYS A 3 -9.65 -4.55 -6.24
CA LYS A 3 -10.08 -3.52 -5.30
C LYS A 3 -11.61 -3.56 -5.17
N ALA A 4 -12.13 -3.53 -3.94
CA ALA A 4 -13.56 -3.38 -3.70
C ALA A 4 -14.05 -1.98 -4.15
N ILE A 5 -15.30 -1.89 -4.59
CA ILE A 5 -15.95 -0.67 -5.07
C ILE A 5 -17.39 -0.62 -4.57
N TYR A 6 -17.99 0.57 -4.56
CA TYR A 6 -19.44 0.71 -4.51
C TYR A 6 -20.00 0.53 -5.92
N THR A 7 -21.07 -0.24 -6.04
CA THR A 7 -21.87 -0.38 -7.26
C THR A 7 -23.29 -0.80 -6.89
N THR A 8 -24.24 -0.54 -7.77
CA THR A 8 -25.61 -1.04 -7.69
C THR A 8 -25.74 -2.48 -8.18
N ASP A 9 -24.77 -2.99 -8.94
CA ASP A 9 -24.70 -4.38 -9.37
C ASP A 9 -24.07 -5.26 -8.29
N ASN A 10 -24.86 -6.12 -7.65
CA ASN A 10 -24.36 -6.95 -6.57
C ASN A 10 -23.66 -8.21 -7.10
N ILE A 11 -22.34 -8.16 -7.13
CA ILE A 11 -21.45 -9.28 -7.48
C ILE A 11 -20.97 -10.09 -6.26
N GLY A 12 -21.49 -9.79 -5.06
CA GLY A 12 -21.01 -10.33 -3.79
C GLY A 12 -19.69 -9.71 -3.32
N HIS A 13 -19.19 -10.16 -2.17
CA HIS A 13 -17.95 -9.67 -1.56
C HIS A 13 -16.96 -10.81 -1.31
N TYR A 14 -16.08 -11.08 -2.29
CA TYR A 14 -15.12 -12.18 -2.27
C TYR A 14 -14.28 -12.25 -0.98
N GLY A 15 -13.72 -11.11 -0.54
CA GLY A 15 -12.87 -11.07 0.66
C GLY A 15 -13.61 -11.32 1.98
N LEU A 16 -14.94 -11.30 1.99
CA LEU A 16 -15.79 -11.57 3.16
C LEU A 16 -16.61 -12.86 3.00
N ALA A 17 -16.56 -13.52 1.83
CA ALA A 17 -17.38 -14.66 1.48
C ALA A 17 -18.90 -14.43 1.70
N PHE A 18 -19.40 -13.23 1.35
CA PHE A 18 -20.82 -12.88 1.45
C PHE A 18 -21.44 -12.65 0.07
N ASP A 19 -22.65 -13.17 -0.13
CA ASP A 19 -23.43 -12.97 -1.35
C ASP A 19 -23.99 -11.53 -1.47
N HIS A 20 -24.22 -10.88 -0.33
CA HIS A 20 -24.72 -9.49 -0.26
C HIS A 20 -23.95 -8.73 0.82
N TYR A 21 -23.41 -7.56 0.47
CA TYR A 21 -22.73 -6.70 1.43
C TYR A 21 -22.87 -5.23 1.04
N THR A 22 -23.07 -4.35 2.03
CA THR A 22 -23.03 -2.90 1.85
C THR A 22 -22.57 -2.22 3.13
N HIS A 23 -22.01 -1.01 3.00
CA HIS A 23 -21.65 -0.19 4.15
C HIS A 23 -22.88 0.56 4.71
N PHE A 24 -23.06 0.48 6.02
CA PHE A 24 -24.20 1.13 6.73
C PHE A 24 -23.80 1.85 8.02
N THR A 25 -22.72 1.43 8.68
CA THR A 25 -22.43 1.78 10.08
C THR A 25 -21.65 3.08 10.29
N SER A 26 -21.38 3.87 9.25
CA SER A 26 -20.55 5.09 9.36
C SER A 26 -20.99 6.26 8.47
N PRO A 27 -22.26 6.71 8.54
CA PRO A 27 -22.79 7.82 7.72
C PRO A 27 -22.10 9.17 7.96
N ILE A 28 -21.47 9.38 9.12
CA ILE A 28 -20.73 10.62 9.41
C ILE A 28 -19.50 10.78 8.49
N ARG A 29 -18.89 9.69 8.06
CA ARG A 29 -17.58 9.69 7.36
C ARG A 29 -17.58 8.95 6.02
N ARG A 30 -18.73 8.46 5.56
CA ARG A 30 -18.90 7.78 4.28
C ARG A 30 -20.24 8.16 3.67
N TYR A 31 -20.21 8.79 2.50
CA TYR A 31 -21.42 9.18 1.78
C TYR A 31 -22.28 7.99 1.32
N PRO A 32 -21.72 6.82 0.92
CA PRO A 32 -22.52 5.63 0.64
C PRO A 32 -23.42 5.21 1.80
N ASP A 33 -22.94 5.24 3.04
CA ASP A 33 -23.76 4.94 4.21
C ASP A 33 -24.92 5.95 4.33
N VAL A 34 -24.73 7.25 4.06
CA VAL A 34 -25.83 8.24 4.04
C VAL A 34 -26.89 7.89 3.00
N ILE A 35 -26.47 7.44 1.81
CA ILE A 35 -27.38 6.96 0.77
C ILE A 35 -28.19 5.76 1.28
N VAL A 36 -27.52 4.76 1.86
CA VAL A 36 -28.18 3.55 2.37
C VAL A 36 -29.18 3.90 3.48
N HIS A 37 -28.83 4.79 4.41
CA HIS A 37 -29.76 5.25 5.46
C HIS A 37 -31.02 5.91 4.87
N ARG A 38 -30.86 6.75 3.84
CA ARG A 38 -32.00 7.40 3.15
C ARG A 38 -32.87 6.42 2.39
N LEU A 39 -32.26 5.49 1.66
CA LEU A 39 -32.98 4.44 0.93
C LEU A 39 -33.73 3.51 1.89
N LEU A 40 -33.11 3.12 3.00
CA LEU A 40 -33.74 2.30 4.02
C LEU A 40 -34.97 3.01 4.59
N GLN A 41 -34.85 4.28 4.99
CA GLN A 41 -35.99 5.05 5.49
C GLN A 41 -37.11 5.18 4.43
N HIS A 42 -36.76 5.50 3.18
CA HIS A 42 -37.71 5.58 2.07
C HIS A 42 -38.49 4.27 1.88
N TYR A 43 -37.82 3.12 1.96
CA TYR A 43 -38.49 1.82 1.84
C TYR A 43 -39.32 1.47 3.07
N LEU A 44 -38.91 1.86 4.28
CA LEU A 44 -39.72 1.73 5.49
C LEU A 44 -41.00 2.59 5.43
N ASP A 45 -40.95 3.72 4.73
CA ASP A 45 -42.10 4.60 4.47
C ASP A 45 -42.95 4.13 3.26
N ASN A 46 -42.73 2.91 2.76
CA ASN A 46 -43.39 2.31 1.59
C ASN A 46 -43.15 3.06 0.27
N GLY A 47 -42.01 3.74 0.14
CA GLY A 47 -41.53 4.32 -1.11
C GLY A 47 -41.27 3.25 -2.18
N LYS A 48 -41.41 3.63 -3.45
CA LYS A 48 -41.12 2.74 -4.59
C LYS A 48 -39.62 2.54 -4.74
N SER A 49 -39.21 1.44 -5.36
CA SER A 49 -37.82 1.20 -5.74
C SER A 49 -37.29 2.36 -6.59
N GLU A 50 -36.13 2.87 -6.19
CA GLU A 50 -35.46 3.96 -6.87
C GLU A 50 -34.76 3.49 -8.16
N ASN A 51 -34.47 4.42 -9.06
CA ASN A 51 -33.72 4.12 -10.29
C ASN A 51 -32.25 3.80 -9.96
N ALA A 52 -31.84 2.55 -10.14
CA ALA A 52 -30.47 2.09 -9.90
C ALA A 52 -29.42 2.87 -10.70
N GLU A 53 -29.71 3.22 -11.96
CA GLU A 53 -28.76 3.95 -12.81
C GLU A 53 -28.36 5.31 -12.22
N ALA A 54 -29.32 6.01 -11.60
CA ALA A 54 -29.07 7.28 -10.93
C ALA A 54 -28.19 7.16 -9.67
N PHE A 55 -28.08 5.95 -9.10
CA PHE A 55 -27.21 5.66 -7.96
C PHE A 55 -25.85 5.12 -8.39
N GLU A 56 -25.73 4.49 -9.56
CA GLU A 56 -24.46 3.99 -10.07
C GLU A 56 -23.42 5.11 -10.24
N ASP A 57 -23.83 6.28 -10.75
CA ASP A 57 -22.94 7.44 -10.84
C ASP A 57 -22.43 7.91 -9.47
N LYS A 58 -23.27 7.83 -8.43
CA LYS A 58 -22.89 8.19 -7.04
C LYS A 58 -21.96 7.13 -6.44
N CYS A 59 -22.19 5.86 -6.77
CA CYS A 59 -21.33 4.74 -6.38
C CYS A 59 -19.93 4.88 -6.98
N LYS A 60 -19.85 5.18 -8.28
CA LYS A 60 -18.60 5.47 -8.98
C LYS A 60 -17.86 6.66 -8.36
N HIS A 61 -18.55 7.78 -8.18
CA HIS A 61 -17.96 8.95 -7.53
C HIS A 61 -17.41 8.63 -6.14
N SER A 62 -18.17 7.90 -5.31
CA SER A 62 -17.73 7.54 -3.95
C SER A 62 -16.50 6.62 -3.98
N SER A 63 -16.44 5.68 -4.92
CA SER A 63 -15.29 4.78 -5.11
C SER A 63 -14.03 5.53 -5.56
N ASP A 64 -14.19 6.54 -6.43
CA ASP A 64 -13.10 7.42 -6.88
C ASP A 64 -12.61 8.32 -5.75
N MET A 65 -13.51 8.88 -4.93
CA MET A 65 -13.13 9.68 -3.77
C MET A 65 -12.43 8.84 -2.69
N GLU A 66 -12.87 7.61 -2.47
CA GLU A 66 -12.16 6.68 -1.58
C GLU A 66 -10.75 6.38 -2.09
N TYR A 67 -10.59 6.16 -3.40
CA TYR A 67 -9.26 5.98 -4.00
C TYR A 67 -8.36 7.21 -3.79
N LEU A 68 -8.91 8.40 -4.06
CA LEU A 68 -8.19 9.66 -3.94
C LEU A 68 -7.74 9.91 -2.49
N ALA A 69 -8.64 9.69 -1.52
CA ALA A 69 -8.35 9.83 -0.10
C ALA A 69 -7.26 8.85 0.34
N ALA A 70 -7.37 7.57 -0.02
CA ALA A 70 -6.35 6.55 0.32
C ALA A 70 -4.99 6.82 -0.34
N ARG A 71 -4.96 7.47 -1.51
CA ARG A 71 -3.71 7.91 -2.14
C ARG A 71 -3.11 9.10 -1.40
N ALA A 72 -3.92 10.10 -1.06
CA ALA A 72 -3.46 11.28 -0.31
C ALA A 72 -2.94 10.90 1.10
N GLU A 73 -3.60 9.95 1.76
CA GLU A 73 -3.16 9.40 3.05
C GLU A 73 -1.78 8.73 2.93
N ARG A 74 -1.61 7.82 1.96
CA ARG A 74 -0.31 7.16 1.70
C ARG A 74 0.80 8.18 1.42
N ASP A 75 0.51 9.20 0.62
CA ASP A 75 1.43 10.29 0.32
C ASP A 75 1.83 11.08 1.57
N SER A 76 0.86 11.37 2.46
CA SER A 76 1.09 12.07 3.72
C SER A 76 1.93 11.24 4.69
N ILE A 77 1.61 9.94 4.83
CA ILE A 77 2.37 9.00 5.66
C ILE A 77 3.81 8.91 5.15
N LYS A 78 4.01 8.73 3.84
CA LYS A 78 5.36 8.63 3.24
C LYS A 78 6.19 9.89 3.51
N TYR A 79 5.57 11.06 3.35
CA TYR A 79 6.22 12.33 3.67
C TYR A 79 6.68 12.39 5.12
N MET A 80 5.80 12.01 6.06
CA MET A 80 6.11 12.02 7.49
C MET A 80 7.15 10.98 7.88
N GLN A 81 7.14 9.80 7.27
CA GLN A 81 8.17 8.78 7.44
C GLN A 81 9.55 9.31 7.03
N ILE A 82 9.64 9.96 5.87
CA ILE A 82 10.90 10.53 5.39
C ILE A 82 11.38 11.64 6.33
N LYS A 83 10.47 12.54 6.73
CA LYS A 83 10.76 13.60 7.69
C LYS A 83 11.31 13.03 9.00
N PHE A 84 10.70 11.98 9.52
CA PHE A 84 11.14 11.29 10.73
C PHE A 84 12.55 10.68 10.57
N MET A 85 12.82 10.05 9.43
CA MET A 85 14.12 9.40 9.18
C MET A 85 15.28 10.38 8.94
N GLN A 86 15.01 11.67 8.68
CA GLN A 86 16.07 12.66 8.51
C GLN A 86 16.97 12.79 9.76
N ASP A 87 16.39 12.62 10.94
CA ASP A 87 17.07 12.75 12.23
C ASP A 87 17.70 11.43 12.71
N HIS A 88 17.70 10.40 11.86
CA HIS A 88 18.08 9.02 12.22
C HIS A 88 19.15 8.43 11.30
N GLN A 89 20.02 9.28 10.75
CA GLN A 89 20.99 8.88 9.72
C GLN A 89 22.08 7.92 10.22
N ASP A 90 22.50 8.06 11.48
CA ASP A 90 23.60 7.30 12.06
C ASP A 90 23.16 5.99 12.75
N ARG A 91 21.93 5.54 12.51
CA ARG A 91 21.36 4.32 13.11
C ARG A 91 21.19 3.20 12.09
N GLU A 92 21.57 2.00 12.49
CA GLU A 92 21.20 0.76 11.80
C GLU A 92 19.80 0.30 12.24
N PHE A 93 19.04 -0.20 11.27
CA PHE A 93 17.69 -0.72 11.47
C PHE A 93 17.59 -2.12 10.92
N ASN A 94 16.85 -2.97 11.63
CA ASN A 94 16.36 -4.24 11.08
C ASN A 94 15.13 -3.95 10.22
N GLY A 95 15.11 -4.51 9.01
CA GLY A 95 14.02 -4.38 8.07
C GLY A 95 13.72 -5.69 7.36
N VAL A 96 12.55 -5.74 6.74
CA VAL A 96 12.11 -6.84 5.89
C VAL A 96 12.01 -6.33 4.47
N ILE A 97 12.46 -7.13 3.51
CA ILE A 97 12.29 -6.80 2.09
C ILE A 97 10.79 -6.83 1.75
N SER A 98 10.21 -5.67 1.46
CA SER A 98 8.80 -5.47 1.11
C SER A 98 8.54 -5.53 -0.39
N GLY A 99 9.59 -5.46 -1.21
CA GLY A 99 9.49 -5.56 -2.66
C GLY A 99 10.85 -5.71 -3.34
N VAL A 100 10.84 -6.36 -4.49
CA VAL A 100 12.04 -6.56 -5.32
C VAL A 100 11.74 -6.07 -6.73
N THR A 101 12.67 -5.31 -7.30
CA THR A 101 12.57 -4.77 -8.67
C THR A 101 13.93 -4.83 -9.36
N GLU A 102 13.96 -4.60 -10.67
CA GLU A 102 15.20 -4.45 -11.45
C GLU A 102 16.13 -3.32 -10.95
N TRP A 103 15.58 -2.32 -10.24
CA TRP A 103 16.33 -1.16 -9.74
C TRP A 103 16.93 -1.38 -8.35
N GLY A 104 16.45 -2.36 -7.60
CA GLY A 104 16.80 -2.57 -6.21
C GLY A 104 15.70 -3.26 -5.39
N ILE A 105 15.89 -3.23 -4.08
CA ILE A 105 14.96 -3.79 -3.09
C ILE A 105 14.33 -2.68 -2.25
N TYR A 106 13.04 -2.81 -1.98
CA TYR A 106 12.34 -2.02 -0.97
C TYR A 106 12.44 -2.74 0.37
N VAL A 107 12.75 -1.98 1.41
CA VAL A 107 12.92 -2.49 2.78
C VAL A 107 12.01 -1.68 3.69
N GLU A 108 11.13 -2.37 4.42
CA GLU A 108 10.33 -1.81 5.51
C GLU A 108 11.04 -2.06 6.85
N ILE A 109 11.32 -0.99 7.60
CA ILE A 109 11.89 -1.10 8.94
C ILE A 109 10.86 -1.71 9.90
N ILE A 110 11.28 -2.71 10.68
CA ILE A 110 10.38 -3.47 11.58
C ILE A 110 9.79 -2.57 12.66
N GLU A 111 10.63 -1.75 13.31
CA GLU A 111 10.26 -0.97 14.50
C GLU A 111 9.31 0.20 14.22
N ASN A 112 9.48 0.89 13.09
CA ASN A 112 8.82 2.16 12.82
C ASN A 112 8.06 2.19 11.47
N LYS A 113 8.10 1.09 10.71
CA LYS A 113 7.38 0.90 9.44
C LYS A 113 7.77 1.87 8.33
N CYS A 114 8.88 2.61 8.49
CA CYS A 114 9.41 3.42 7.42
C CYS A 114 9.95 2.53 6.31
N GLU A 115 9.53 2.82 5.09
CA GLU A 115 9.97 2.08 3.91
C GLU A 115 10.90 2.92 3.06
N GLY A 116 11.99 2.32 2.58
CA GLY A 116 12.97 2.94 1.69
C GLY A 116 13.55 1.95 0.71
N MET A 117 14.31 2.45 -0.26
CA MET A 117 14.88 1.65 -1.34
C MET A 117 16.40 1.50 -1.16
N VAL A 118 16.90 0.27 -1.24
CA VAL A 118 18.32 0.00 -1.50
C VAL A 118 18.48 -0.19 -3.00
N ARG A 119 19.23 0.70 -3.64
CA ARG A 119 19.52 0.59 -5.07
C ARG A 119 20.49 -0.56 -5.33
N ILE A 120 20.27 -1.29 -6.41
CA ILE A 120 21.13 -2.43 -6.79
C ILE A 120 22.60 -2.04 -6.92
N ARG A 121 22.88 -0.82 -7.42
CA ARG A 121 24.24 -0.27 -7.59
C ARG A 121 24.95 0.04 -6.27
N ASP A 122 24.20 0.19 -5.18
CA ASP A 122 24.75 0.46 -3.86
C ASP A 122 25.12 -0.81 -3.10
N ILE A 123 24.70 -1.99 -3.60
CA ILE A 123 25.05 -3.29 -3.06
C ILE A 123 26.42 -3.69 -3.62
N LYS A 124 27.49 -3.34 -2.90
CA LYS A 124 28.88 -3.48 -3.41
C LYS A 124 29.49 -4.86 -3.25
N ASP A 125 28.81 -5.80 -2.60
CA ASP A 125 29.41 -7.08 -2.23
C ASP A 125 29.39 -8.14 -3.34
N ASP A 126 28.59 -7.94 -4.39
CA ASP A 126 28.51 -8.76 -5.61
C ASP A 126 27.86 -7.96 -6.76
N TYR A 127 27.84 -8.52 -7.96
CA TYR A 127 27.00 -8.04 -9.05
C TYR A 127 25.65 -8.75 -9.01
N TYR A 128 24.57 -8.00 -8.79
CA TYR A 128 23.22 -8.55 -8.67
C TYR A 128 22.42 -8.35 -9.96
N THR A 129 21.63 -9.35 -10.31
CA THR A 129 20.64 -9.29 -11.38
C THR A 129 19.27 -9.66 -10.85
N PHE A 130 18.22 -9.06 -11.42
CA PHE A 130 16.84 -9.39 -11.06
C PHE A 130 16.40 -10.64 -11.82
N ASP A 131 16.00 -11.67 -11.08
CA ASP A 131 15.37 -12.87 -11.60
C ASP A 131 13.85 -12.76 -11.44
N GLU A 132 13.15 -12.54 -12.55
CA GLU A 132 11.68 -12.43 -12.59
C GLU A 132 10.97 -13.72 -12.15
N ARG A 133 11.57 -14.89 -12.37
CA ARG A 133 10.94 -16.18 -12.02
C ARG A 133 10.99 -16.40 -10.52
N GLN A 134 12.07 -15.96 -9.87
CA GLN A 134 12.25 -16.07 -8.43
C GLN A 134 11.76 -14.84 -7.66
N TYR A 135 11.47 -13.73 -8.35
CA TYR A 135 11.20 -12.43 -7.74
C TYR A 135 12.30 -12.03 -6.75
N ALA A 136 13.56 -12.15 -7.19
CA ALA A 136 14.73 -12.00 -6.33
C ALA A 136 15.87 -11.26 -7.02
N LEU A 137 16.71 -10.59 -6.24
CA LEU A 137 18.04 -10.18 -6.68
C LEU A 137 19.04 -11.29 -6.38
N VAL A 138 19.71 -11.79 -7.42
CA VAL A 138 20.66 -12.90 -7.35
C VAL A 138 22.06 -12.39 -7.69
N GLY A 139 23.00 -12.58 -6.75
CA GLY A 139 24.41 -12.25 -6.95
C GLY A 139 25.10 -13.25 -7.89
N GLU A 140 25.87 -12.78 -8.85
CA GLU A 140 26.54 -13.63 -9.84
C GLU A 140 27.64 -14.51 -9.25
N ARG A 141 28.49 -13.94 -8.36
CA ARG A 141 29.69 -14.64 -7.86
C ARG A 141 29.42 -15.37 -6.56
N LYS A 142 28.80 -14.69 -5.59
CA LYS A 142 28.53 -15.20 -4.25
C LYS A 142 27.19 -15.92 -4.16
N ARG A 143 26.35 -15.83 -5.22
CA ARG A 143 25.01 -16.46 -5.26
C ARG A 143 24.12 -16.07 -4.09
N LYS A 144 24.36 -14.89 -3.49
CA LYS A 144 23.47 -14.33 -2.48
C LYS A 144 22.14 -13.97 -3.10
N ILE A 145 21.06 -14.27 -2.41
CA ILE A 145 19.70 -14.02 -2.85
C ILE A 145 19.04 -13.07 -1.86
N TYR A 146 18.49 -11.98 -2.38
CA TYR A 146 17.58 -11.08 -1.67
C TYR A 146 16.20 -11.20 -2.30
N GLN A 147 15.25 -11.71 -1.55
CA GLN A 147 13.88 -11.96 -1.99
C GLN A 147 12.88 -11.33 -1.03
N LEU A 148 11.63 -11.22 -1.48
CA LEU A 148 10.53 -10.74 -0.66
C LEU A 148 10.44 -11.51 0.67
N GLY A 149 10.35 -10.78 1.79
CA GLY A 149 10.26 -11.35 3.13
C GLY A 149 11.59 -11.63 3.83
N ASP A 150 12.74 -11.51 3.14
CA ASP A 150 14.04 -11.64 3.80
C ASP A 150 14.27 -10.51 4.82
N GLU A 151 14.90 -10.86 5.95
CA GLU A 151 15.35 -9.88 6.94
C GLU A 151 16.75 -9.34 6.59
N VAL A 152 16.89 -8.02 6.67
CA VAL A 152 18.13 -7.29 6.33
C VAL A 152 18.40 -6.19 7.35
N ARG A 153 19.67 -5.80 7.46
CA ARG A 153 20.09 -4.59 8.16
C ARG A 153 20.36 -3.47 7.17
N VAL A 154 19.77 -2.31 7.44
CA VAL A 154 19.88 -1.11 6.61
C VAL A 154 20.22 0.12 7.45
N MET A 155 20.84 1.10 6.81
CA MET A 155 21.09 2.43 7.39
C MET A 155 20.61 3.49 6.40
N VAL A 156 20.10 4.61 6.90
CA VAL A 156 19.66 5.72 6.03
C VAL A 156 20.86 6.23 5.24
N LYS A 157 20.72 6.27 3.92
CA LYS A 157 21.72 6.83 3.01
C LYS A 157 21.39 8.26 2.65
N ASN A 158 20.13 8.51 2.31
CA ASN A 158 19.66 9.82 1.89
C ASN A 158 18.15 9.94 2.09
N THR A 159 17.71 11.16 2.38
CA THR A 159 16.29 11.52 2.48
C THR A 159 16.00 12.70 1.58
N ASP A 160 14.98 12.59 0.72
CA ASP A 160 14.51 13.68 -0.12
C ASP A 160 13.00 13.88 0.12
N LEU A 161 12.67 14.94 0.87
CA LEU A 161 11.30 15.33 1.19
C LEU A 161 10.49 15.76 -0.03
N VAL A 162 11.13 16.40 -1.01
CA VAL A 162 10.46 16.94 -2.19
C VAL A 162 10.08 15.81 -3.12
N LYS A 163 11.02 14.88 -3.37
CA LYS A 163 10.77 13.68 -4.18
C LYS A 163 10.05 12.58 -3.42
N ARG A 164 9.90 12.72 -2.09
CA ARG A 164 9.38 11.69 -1.18
C ARG A 164 10.14 10.36 -1.31
N HIS A 165 11.46 10.45 -1.36
CA HIS A 165 12.36 9.29 -1.43
C HIS A 165 13.14 9.09 -0.13
N LEU A 166 13.23 7.84 0.30
CA LEU A 166 14.12 7.36 1.35
C LEU A 166 15.03 6.31 0.72
N ASP A 167 16.32 6.61 0.61
CA ASP A 167 17.32 5.67 0.12
C ASP A 167 18.04 5.06 1.34
N PHE A 168 18.23 3.73 1.30
CA PHE A 168 18.97 2.98 2.30
C PHE A 168 20.30 2.45 1.72
N SER A 169 21.28 2.30 2.61
CA SER A 169 22.46 1.46 2.39
C SER A 169 22.22 0.10 3.02
N LEU A 170 22.49 -0.98 2.29
CA LEU A 170 22.44 -2.33 2.83
C LEU A 170 23.71 -2.62 3.63
N ILE A 171 23.54 -2.97 4.91
CA ILE A 171 24.64 -3.35 5.81
C ILE A 171 24.88 -4.87 5.72
N GLY A 172 23.81 -5.65 5.63
CA GLY A 172 23.91 -7.10 5.45
C GLY A 172 22.57 -7.81 5.59
N LYS A 173 22.57 -9.12 5.37
CA LYS A 173 21.42 -10.00 5.62
C LYS A 173 21.41 -10.43 7.09
N VAL A 174 20.23 -10.49 7.70
CA VAL A 174 20.07 -11.01 9.06
C VAL A 174 19.90 -12.53 8.93
N ASN A 175 21.05 -13.23 8.90
CA ASN A 175 21.21 -14.69 8.77
C ASN A 175 20.48 -15.35 7.59
#